data_AF-A0A959N5W8-F1
#
_entry.id   AF-A0A959N5W8-F1
#
_cell.length_a   1.000
_cell.length_b   1.000
_cell.length_c   1.000
_cell.angle_alpha   90.00
_cell.angle_beta   90.00
_cell.angle_gamma   90.00
#
_symmetry.space_group_name_H-M   'P 1'
#
loop_
_entity.id
_entity.type
_entity.pdbx_description
1 polymer ?
#
loop_
_entity_poly.entity_id
_entity_poly.type
_entity_poly.pdbx_seq_one_letter_code
_entity_poly.pdbx_strand_id
1 'polypeptide(L)'
;MNDIKLIKLLKTLSAAEFSEFERFVNSPFFSTGRNLSDFFKCLKPFYPEFDNKNLSEEKIFLKLFPGKKFDPKTSVNLIHKFSSELHKLGKEYLIQTELRNDEGRKYFYLLNKL
;
A
#
# COMPACT_ATOMS: atom_id res chain seq x y z
N MET A 1 9.59 -8.95 8.47
CA MET A 1 8.67 -7.81 8.32
C MET A 1 7.64 -7.80 9.43
N ASN A 2 7.79 -6.88 10.40
CA ASN A 2 6.88 -6.75 11.54
C ASN A 2 5.73 -5.75 11.32
N ASP A 3 5.49 -5.31 10.08
CA ASP A 3 4.39 -4.40 9.73
C ASP A 3 3.03 -5.10 9.70
N ILE A 4 2.64 -5.60 10.88
CA ILE A 4 1.39 -6.31 11.14
C ILE A 4 0.18 -5.48 10.67
N LYS A 5 0.23 -4.15 10.74
CA LYS A 5 -0.88 -3.26 10.36
C LYS A 5 -1.13 -3.25 8.85
N LEU A 6 -0.08 -3.06 8.05
CA LEU A 6 -0.19 -3.08 6.59
C LEU A 6 -0.67 -4.45 6.12
N ILE A 7 -0.02 -5.51 6.59
CA ILE A 7 -0.37 -6.88 6.18
C ILE A 7 -1.81 -7.22 6.58
N LYS A 8 -2.25 -6.85 7.79
CA LYS A 8 -3.64 -7.03 8.19
C LYS A 8 -4.61 -6.33 7.24
N LEU A 9 -4.35 -5.08 6.87
CA LEU A 9 -5.18 -4.33 5.93
C LEU A 9 -5.20 -5.01 4.55
N LEU A 10 -4.04 -5.39 4.01
CA LEU A 10 -3.99 -6.04 2.70
C LEU A 10 -4.72 -7.39 2.68
N LYS A 11 -4.73 -8.12 3.81
CA LYS A 11 -5.48 -9.36 3.98
C LYS A 11 -7.00 -9.17 4.02
N THR A 12 -7.52 -7.98 4.36
CA THR A 12 -8.96 -7.74 4.34
C THR A 12 -9.49 -7.51 2.93
N LEU A 13 -8.62 -7.22 1.96
CA LEU A 13 -9.01 -6.99 0.58
C LEU A 13 -9.29 -8.33 -0.11
N SER A 14 -10.43 -8.43 -0.80
CA SER A 14 -10.69 -9.52 -1.75
C SER A 14 -9.73 -9.45 -2.94
N ALA A 15 -9.65 -10.51 -3.76
CA ALA A 15 -8.77 -10.52 -4.94
C ALA A 15 -9.11 -9.40 -5.94
N ALA A 16 -10.40 -9.05 -6.06
CA ALA A 16 -10.87 -7.95 -6.90
C ALA A 16 -10.41 -6.60 -6.33
N GLU A 17 -10.64 -6.36 -5.04
CA GLU A 17 -10.21 -5.13 -4.37
C GLU A 17 -8.69 -5.00 -4.33
N PHE A 18 -7.96 -6.10 -4.19
CA PHE A 18 -6.50 -6.09 -4.22
C PHE A 18 -5.96 -5.68 -5.60
N SER A 19 -6.64 -6.11 -6.67
CA SER A 19 -6.32 -5.70 -8.05
C SER A 19 -6.72 -4.24 -8.33
N GLU A 20 -7.84 -3.76 -7.78
CA GLU A 20 -8.22 -2.35 -7.86
C GLU A 20 -7.25 -1.47 -7.04
N PHE A 21 -6.83 -1.94 -5.87
CA PHE A 21 -5.86 -1.28 -5.02
C PHE A 21 -4.51 -1.13 -5.73
N GLU A 22 -4.06 -2.11 -6.52
CA GLU A 22 -2.87 -1.96 -7.37
C GLU A 22 -3.00 -0.77 -8.33
N ARG A 23 -4.18 -0.59 -8.96
CA ARG A 23 -4.44 0.57 -9.84
C ARG A 23 -4.46 1.86 -9.04
N PHE A 24 -5.03 1.84 -7.84
CA PHE A 24 -5.08 2.98 -6.93
C PHE A 24 -3.68 3.42 -6.51
N VAL A 25 -2.80 2.48 -6.15
CA VAL A 25 -1.38 2.74 -5.81
C VAL A 25 -0.61 3.29 -7.01
N ASN A 26 -0.97 2.92 -8.23
CA ASN A 26 -0.36 3.47 -9.46
C ASN A 26 -0.99 4.78 -9.94
N SER A 27 -2.04 5.27 -9.28
CA SER A 27 -2.72 6.50 -9.70
C SER A 27 -1.85 7.73 -9.43
N PRO A 28 -1.67 8.65 -10.40
CA PRO A 28 -0.91 9.88 -10.18
C PRO A 28 -1.58 10.83 -9.17
N PHE A 29 -2.89 10.67 -8.94
CA PHE A 29 -3.65 11.51 -8.01
C PHE A 29 -3.44 11.12 -6.55
N PHE A 30 -3.34 9.81 -6.28
CA PHE A 30 -3.20 9.30 -4.91
C PHE A 30 -1.76 8.94 -4.56
N SER A 31 -0.96 8.48 -5.52
CA SER A 31 0.43 8.07 -5.27
C SER A 31 1.36 9.28 -5.19
N THR A 32 2.13 9.35 -4.11
CA THR A 32 3.10 10.44 -3.85
C THR A 32 4.52 10.13 -4.37
N GLY A 33 4.74 9.02 -5.08
CA GLY A 33 6.03 8.74 -5.70
C GLY A 33 6.19 7.35 -6.33
N ARG A 34 7.16 7.23 -7.25
CA ARG A 34 7.47 6.01 -8.04
C ARG A 34 7.75 4.77 -7.19
N ASN A 35 8.33 4.94 -5.99
CA ASN A 35 8.80 3.82 -5.18
C ASN A 35 7.68 3.02 -4.50
N LEU A 36 6.48 3.60 -4.28
CA LEU A 36 5.38 2.89 -3.61
C LEU A 36 4.74 1.82 -4.51
N SER A 37 4.63 2.10 -5.80
CA SER A 37 4.21 1.13 -6.81
C SER A 37 5.13 -0.10 -6.84
N ASP A 38 6.43 0.12 -6.86
CA ASP A 38 7.41 -0.98 -6.89
C ASP A 38 7.45 -1.73 -5.55
N PHE A 39 7.26 -1.02 -4.43
CA PHE A 39 7.08 -1.63 -3.11
C PHE A 39 5.86 -2.56 -3.08
N PHE A 40 4.71 -2.10 -3.58
CA PHE A 40 3.52 -2.94 -3.69
C PHE A 40 3.74 -4.17 -4.58
N LYS A 41 4.43 -4.02 -5.72
CA LYS A 41 4.79 -5.15 -6.59
C LYS A 41 5.67 -6.18 -5.88
N CYS A 42 6.51 -5.75 -4.94
CA CYS A 42 7.31 -6.68 -4.13
C CYS A 42 6.45 -7.49 -3.15
N LEU A 43 5.35 -6.90 -2.65
CA LEU A 43 4.41 -7.55 -1.72
C LEU A 43 3.37 -8.43 -2.41
N LYS A 44 2.96 -8.06 -3.63
CA LYS A 44 1.92 -8.73 -4.42
C LYS A 44 2.06 -10.27 -4.51
N PRO A 45 3.26 -10.86 -4.73
CA PRO A 45 3.42 -12.32 -4.82
C PRO A 45 3.11 -13.06 -3.52
N PHE A 46 3.04 -12.35 -2.39
CA PHE A 46 2.79 -12.95 -1.08
C PHE A 46 1.30 -12.92 -0.70
N TYR A 47 0.44 -12.20 -1.42
CA TYR A 47 -1.00 -12.23 -1.20
C TYR A 47 -1.57 -13.62 -1.57
N PRO A 48 -2.55 -14.17 -0.82
CA PRO A 48 -3.24 -13.59 0.34
C PRO A 48 -2.58 -13.87 1.70
N GLU A 49 -1.71 -14.88 1.78
CA GLU A 49 -1.24 -15.40 3.08
C GLU A 49 -0.15 -14.55 3.75
N PHE A 50 0.62 -13.81 2.96
CA PHE A 50 1.76 -13.01 3.40
C PHE A 50 2.71 -13.79 4.33
N ASP A 51 3.12 -15.00 3.92
CA ASP A 51 3.99 -15.86 4.74
C ASP A 51 5.31 -15.15 5.09
N ASN A 52 5.51 -14.97 6.40
CA ASN A 52 6.56 -14.15 7.00
C ASN A 52 7.96 -14.75 6.76
N LYS A 53 8.08 -16.06 6.49
CA LYS A 53 9.39 -16.71 6.25
C LYS A 53 10.11 -16.16 5.01
N ASN A 54 9.36 -15.73 4.01
CA ASN A 54 9.92 -15.21 2.76
C ASN A 54 9.85 -13.69 2.64
N LEU A 55 9.15 -13.02 3.56
CA LEU A 55 8.92 -11.59 3.59
C LEU A 55 9.85 -10.89 4.61
N SER A 56 11.13 -10.76 4.26
CA SER A 56 12.10 -9.99 5.05
C SER A 56 12.36 -8.61 4.44
N GLU A 57 12.62 -7.64 5.32
CA GLU A 57 12.95 -6.26 4.99
C GLU A 57 14.18 -6.20 4.06
N GLU A 58 15.17 -7.06 4.31
CA GLU A 58 16.36 -7.20 3.46
C GLU A 58 16.01 -7.67 2.04
N LYS A 59 15.21 -8.73 1.89
CA LYS A 59 14.80 -9.24 0.58
C LYS A 59 14.00 -8.19 -0.20
N ILE A 60 13.11 -7.47 0.49
CA ILE A 60 12.31 -6.40 -0.13
C ILE A 60 13.22 -5.24 -0.56
N PHE A 61 14.14 -4.81 0.31
CA PHE A 61 15.05 -3.72 0.01
C PHE A 61 15.95 -4.04 -1.19
N LEU A 62 16.55 -5.23 -1.24
CA LEU A 62 17.42 -5.63 -2.34
C LEU A 62 16.67 -5.76 -3.67
N LYS A 63 15.37 -6.15 -3.64
CA LYS A 63 14.50 -6.13 -4.82
C LYS A 63 14.19 -4.71 -5.30
N LEU A 64 13.95 -3.77 -4.38
CA LEU A 64 13.61 -2.38 -4.71
C LEU A 64 14.80 -1.56 -5.18
N PHE A 65 15.97 -1.84 -4.60
CA PHE A 65 17.19 -1.08 -4.86
C PHE A 65 18.29 -2.02 -5.34
N PRO A 66 18.17 -2.57 -6.57
CA PRO A 66 19.19 -3.46 -7.11
C PRO A 66 20.55 -2.77 -7.14
N GLY A 67 21.58 -3.46 -6.64
CA GLY A 67 22.95 -2.95 -6.57
C GLY A 67 23.26 -2.06 -5.35
N LYS A 68 22.29 -1.76 -4.48
CA LYS A 68 22.55 -1.11 -3.18
C LYS A 68 22.89 -2.16 -2.11
N LYS A 69 23.82 -1.82 -1.23
CA LYS A 69 24.11 -2.63 -0.03
C LYS A 69 22.99 -2.43 0.98
N PHE A 70 22.55 -3.52 1.59
CA PHE A 70 21.62 -3.46 2.71
C PHE A 70 22.36 -2.98 3.96
N ASP A 71 21.86 -1.90 4.54
CA ASP A 71 22.30 -1.37 5.83
C ASP A 71 21.16 -1.57 6.86
N PRO A 72 21.36 -2.37 7.93
CA PRO A 72 20.29 -2.77 8.85
C PRO A 72 19.51 -1.62 9.48
N LYS A 73 20.09 -0.42 9.59
CA LYS A 73 19.42 0.73 10.20
C LYS A 73 18.67 1.55 9.16
N THR A 74 19.38 2.05 8.15
CA THR A 74 18.81 2.96 7.14
C THR A 74 17.86 2.23 6.19
N SER A 75 18.19 1.00 5.79
CA SER A 75 17.38 0.22 4.85
C SER A 75 16.07 -0.22 5.49
N VAL A 76 16.11 -0.70 6.73
CA VAL A 76 14.90 -1.07 7.49
C VAL A 76 14.00 0.14 7.73
N ASN A 77 14.56 1.28 8.13
CA ASN A 77 13.79 2.52 8.30
C ASN A 77 13.09 2.96 6.99
N LEU A 78 13.76 2.78 5.84
CA LEU A 78 13.18 3.09 4.55
C LEU A 78 12.02 2.15 4.21
N ILE A 79 12.17 0.85 4.46
CA ILE A 79 11.10 -0.14 4.28
C ILE A 79 9.90 0.20 5.17
N HIS A 80 10.10 0.50 6.45
CA HIS A 80 9.01 0.90 7.35
C HIS A 80 8.30 2.19 6.90
N LYS A 81 9.05 3.15 6.31
CA LYS A 81 8.46 4.36 5.73
C LYS A 81 7.52 4.00 4.57
N PHE A 82 7.98 3.15 3.64
CA PHE A 82 7.13 2.68 2.55
C PHE A 82 5.93 1.88 3.05
N SER A 83 6.11 1.01 4.04
CA SER A 83 4.99 0.30 4.67
C SER A 83 3.95 1.25 5.25
N SER A 84 4.39 2.30 5.94
CA SER A 84 3.52 3.31 6.55
C SER A 84 2.76 4.13 5.50
N GLU A 85 3.44 4.52 4.43
CA GLU A 85 2.83 5.25 3.31
C GLU A 85 1.83 4.38 2.54
N LEU A 86 2.19 3.13 2.23
CA LEU A 86 1.29 2.18 1.58
C LEU A 86 0.08 1.86 2.45
N HIS A 87 0.25 1.76 3.77
CA HIS A 87 -0.86 1.56 4.70
C HIS A 87 -1.81 2.76 4.73
N LYS A 88 -1.28 4.00 4.64
CA LYS A 88 -2.12 5.20 4.49
C LYS A 88 -2.90 5.16 3.18
N LEU A 89 -2.27 4.78 2.07
CA LEU A 89 -2.95 4.60 0.79
C LEU A 89 -4.02 3.51 0.84
N GLY A 90 -3.76 2.41 1.55
CA GLY A 90 -4.75 1.35 1.77
C GLY A 90 -6.01 1.86 2.48
N LYS A 91 -5.84 2.71 3.50
CA LYS A 91 -6.99 3.34 4.16
C LYS A 91 -7.72 4.33 3.24
N GLU A 92 -6.98 5.13 2.48
CA GLU A 92 -7.58 6.08 1.53
C GLU A 92 -8.38 5.34 0.45
N TYR A 93 -7.84 4.25 -0.08
CA TYR A 93 -8.55 3.37 -1.00
C TYR A 93 -9.90 2.90 -0.43
N LEU A 94 -9.90 2.39 0.81
CA LEU A 94 -11.13 1.94 1.46
C LEU A 94 -12.14 3.09 1.63
N ILE A 95 -11.67 4.28 2.05
CA ILE A 95 -12.53 5.46 2.18
C ILE A 95 -13.14 5.84 0.83
N GLN A 96 -12.34 5.86 -0.24
CA GLN A 96 -12.81 6.22 -1.58
C GLN A 96 -13.79 5.20 -2.14
N THR A 97 -13.58 3.91 -1.87
CA THR A 97 -14.49 2.83 -2.29
C THR A 97 -15.84 2.94 -1.56
N GLU A 98 -15.83 3.18 -0.24
CA GLU A 98 -17.07 3.37 0.52
C GLU A 98 -17.80 4.67 0.13
N LEU A 99 -17.06 5.78 0.00
CA LEU A 99 -17.64 7.07 -0.40
C LEU A 99 -18.25 6.98 -1.81
N ARG A 100 -17.67 6.17 -2.71
CA ARG A 100 -18.23 5.93 -4.05
C ARG A 100 -19.64 5.35 -4.00
N ASN A 101 -20.04 4.66 -2.93
CA ASN A 101 -21.36 4.07 -2.80
C ASN A 101 -22.33 4.94 -1.96
N ASP A 102 -21.84 6.01 -1.32
CA ASP A 102 -22.64 6.91 -0.47
C ASP A 102 -23.02 8.21 -1.20
N GLU A 103 -24.07 8.14 -2.03
CA GLU A 103 -24.57 9.28 -2.79
C GLU A 103 -24.98 10.46 -1.89
N GLY A 104 -25.59 10.18 -0.73
CA GLY A 104 -26.02 11.21 0.21
C GLY A 104 -24.85 12.06 0.73
N ARG A 105 -23.75 11.42 1.15
CA ARG A 105 -22.53 12.14 1.56
C ARG A 105 -21.89 12.91 0.41
N LYS A 106 -21.87 12.36 -0.81
CA LYS A 106 -21.36 13.08 -1.99
C LYS A 106 -22.14 14.36 -2.25
N TYR A 107 -23.48 14.29 -2.26
CA TYR A 107 -24.33 15.47 -2.46
C TYR A 107 -24.12 16.49 -1.35
N PHE A 108 -24.04 16.06 -0.09
CA PHE A 108 -23.75 16.95 1.03
C PHE A 108 -22.43 17.71 0.84
N TYR A 109 -21.35 17.03 0.44
CA TYR A 109 -20.07 17.71 0.21
C TYR A 109 -20.09 18.63 -1.01
N LEU A 110 -20.80 18.27 -2.07
CA LEU A 110 -20.96 19.12 -3.26
C LEU A 110 -21.70 20.42 -2.93
N LEU A 111 -22.83 20.32 -2.21
CA LEU A 111 -23.64 21.48 -1.83
C LEU A 111 -22.90 22.44 -0.90
N ASN A 112 -22.03 21.95 -0.02
CA ASN A 112 -21.22 22.81 0.85
C ASN A 112 -20.02 23.47 0.13
N LYS A 113 -19.71 23.05 -1.10
CA LYS A 113 -18.62 23.59 -1.91
C LYS A 113 -19.08 24.60 -2.95
N LEU A 114 -20.36 24.56 -3.34
CA LEU A 114 -21.03 25.52 -4.22
C LEU A 114 -21.67 26.64 -3.39
#